data_AF-A0A2D7NLE5-F1
#
_entry.id   AF-A0A2D7NLE5-F1
#
_cell.length_a   1.000
_cell.length_b   1.000
_cell.length_c   1.000
_cell.angle_alpha   90.00
_cell.angle_beta   90.00
_cell.angle_gamma   90.00
#
_symmetry.space_group_name_H-M   'P 1'
#
loop_
_entity.id
_entity.type
_entity.pdbx_description
1 polymer ?
#
loop_
_entity_poly.entity_id
_entity_poly.type
_entity_poly.pdbx_seq_one_letter_code
_entity_poly.pdbx_strand_id
1 'polypeptide(L)'
;MMWTSSTNRAFILLLLLSAFGLLPGCERPEYDTSTPQRALDAMQEMIEDGRPERLTELIYLEPRDIEFEDGVTEASAIGEVRTKLSDMIAQLWRVAVKLQTQFPNDVDSEAEGVRIRFGGDGFGDWFGRILSDPFRVLRDQKDRIIVEDMYDGTAAVLFDGEPVLGGLLAMVETPDGWQVALPVQYAQTSQYWPQTRYEWSVIASMMVAIENSLNDFEREVDQGEFRNLSQASERAGRLLGESVVVQSVIYAMMKDDDDDEDSGE
;
A
#
# COMPACT_ATOMS: atom_id res chain seq x y z
N MET A 1 74.60 6.17 -3.24
CA MET A 1 73.90 5.47 -2.15
C MET A 1 72.80 6.39 -1.65
N MET A 2 71.57 6.17 -2.11
CA MET A 2 70.39 6.98 -1.81
C MET A 2 69.34 5.97 -1.33
N TRP A 3 69.01 6.00 -0.04
CA TRP A 3 67.99 5.15 0.56
C TRP A 3 67.20 5.99 1.56
N THR A 4 65.94 5.59 1.75
CA THR A 4 64.93 6.10 2.70
C THR A 4 63.97 7.19 2.18
N SER A 5 62.95 6.76 1.42
CA SER A 5 61.67 7.48 1.29
C SER A 5 60.46 6.53 1.31
N SER A 6 60.53 5.43 2.07
CA SER A 6 59.44 4.43 2.11
C SER A 6 58.48 4.58 3.30
N THR A 7 58.81 5.35 4.33
CA THR A 7 58.03 5.38 5.59
C THR A 7 56.77 6.26 5.53
N ASN A 8 56.74 7.30 4.68
CA ASN A 8 55.59 8.22 4.63
C ASN A 8 54.42 7.74 3.76
N ARG A 9 54.63 6.75 2.88
CA ARG A 9 53.55 6.22 2.02
C ARG A 9 52.69 5.15 2.72
N ALA A 10 53.28 4.41 3.66
CA ALA A 10 52.55 3.38 4.41
C ALA A 10 51.53 3.98 5.38
N PHE A 11 51.82 5.13 5.99
CA PHE A 11 50.92 5.78 6.95
C PHE A 11 49.67 6.40 6.29
N ILE A 12 49.80 6.90 5.06
CA ILE A 12 48.67 7.51 4.32
C ILE A 12 47.69 6.43 3.82
N LEU A 13 48.19 5.25 3.41
CA LEU A 13 47.32 4.13 3.00
C LEU A 13 46.55 3.52 4.18
N LEU A 14 47.13 3.50 5.38
CA LEU A 14 46.47 2.97 6.59
C LEU A 14 45.36 3.89 7.12
N LEU A 15 45.52 5.21 6.98
CA LEU A 15 44.47 6.18 7.29
C LEU A 15 43.31 6.19 6.29
N LEU A 16 43.58 5.95 4.99
CA LEU A 16 42.53 5.85 3.97
C LEU A 16 41.73 4.54 4.05
N LEU A 17 42.34 3.42 4.45
CA LEU A 17 41.60 2.17 4.68
C LEU A 17 40.73 2.20 5.96
N SER A 18 41.09 3.03 6.94
CA SER A 18 40.33 3.17 8.19
C SER A 18 39.07 4.05 8.03
N ALA A 19 39.02 4.89 7.00
CA ALA A 19 37.88 5.78 6.75
C ALA A 19 36.75 5.15 5.92
N PHE A 20 36.95 3.95 5.35
CA PHE A 20 35.96 3.29 4.50
C PHE A 20 35.03 2.31 5.24
N GLY A 21 35.27 2.06 6.54
CA GLY A 21 34.55 1.05 7.34
C GLY A 21 33.39 1.57 8.19
N LEU A 22 33.06 2.86 8.14
CA LEU A 22 32.00 3.48 8.94
C LEU A 22 31.04 4.31 8.06
N LEU A 23 30.70 3.77 6.88
CA LEU A 23 29.39 4.13 6.34
C LEU A 23 28.40 3.44 7.27
N PRO A 24 27.58 4.16 8.07
CA PRO A 24 26.41 3.54 8.65
C PRO A 24 25.67 2.96 7.45
N GLY A 25 25.66 1.64 7.32
CA GLY A 25 24.72 1.00 6.42
C GLY A 25 23.38 1.59 6.80
N CYS A 26 22.64 2.11 5.82
CA CYS A 26 21.27 2.55 6.03
C CYS A 26 20.49 1.34 6.56
N GLU A 27 20.52 1.15 7.88
CA GLU A 27 19.69 0.19 8.57
C GLU A 27 18.28 0.69 8.33
N ARG A 28 17.47 -0.15 7.68
CA ARG A 28 16.09 0.23 7.39
C ARG A 28 15.43 0.50 8.74
N PRO A 29 14.71 1.63 8.91
CA PRO A 29 13.99 1.89 10.13
C PRO A 29 13.08 0.69 10.42
N GLU A 30 13.24 0.13 11.62
CA GLU A 30 12.41 -0.95 12.12
C GLU A 30 11.24 -0.30 12.86
N TYR A 31 10.03 -0.55 12.39
CA TYR A 31 8.82 0.00 12.98
C TYR A 31 8.36 -0.91 14.11
N ASP A 32 8.09 -0.34 15.28
CA ASP A 32 7.70 -1.13 16.45
C ASP A 32 6.23 -1.55 16.35
N THR A 33 6.00 -2.84 16.12
CA THR A 33 4.66 -3.45 16.08
C THR A 33 4.39 -4.35 17.29
N SER A 34 5.16 -4.20 18.37
CA SER A 34 5.11 -5.11 19.53
C SER A 34 3.86 -4.99 20.40
N THR A 35 3.08 -3.92 20.23
CA THR A 35 1.79 -3.72 20.89
C THR A 35 0.78 -3.16 19.89
N PRO A 36 -0.53 -3.30 20.13
CA PRO A 36 -1.54 -2.78 19.19
C PRO A 36 -1.38 -1.27 18.96
N GLN A 37 -1.17 -0.51 20.03
CA GLN A 37 -0.98 0.93 19.95
C GLN A 37 0.29 1.30 19.18
N ARG A 38 1.39 0.59 19.42
CA ARG A 38 2.65 0.84 18.68
C ARG A 38 2.51 0.49 17.19
N ALA A 39 1.74 -0.54 16.82
CA ALA A 39 1.45 -0.81 15.42
C ALA A 39 0.64 0.31 14.74
N LEU A 40 -0.28 0.99 15.45
CA LEU A 40 -0.91 2.21 14.92
C LEU A 40 0.06 3.38 14.80
N ASP A 41 0.96 3.55 15.76
CA ASP A 41 1.99 4.59 15.71
C ASP A 41 2.96 4.32 14.55
N ALA A 42 3.35 3.06 14.33
CA ALA A 42 4.14 2.61 13.21
C ALA A 42 3.50 2.95 11.84
N MET A 43 2.17 2.80 11.68
CA MET A 43 1.49 3.24 10.46
C MET A 43 1.74 4.72 10.16
N GLN A 44 1.74 5.57 11.20
CA GLN A 44 1.98 7.00 11.04
C GLN A 44 3.46 7.25 10.72
N GLU A 45 4.37 6.61 11.43
CA GLU A 45 5.81 6.72 11.18
C GLU A 45 6.16 6.30 9.74
N MET A 46 5.58 5.21 9.23
CA MET A 46 5.75 4.78 7.83
C MET A 46 5.34 5.86 6.84
N ILE A 47 4.29 6.60 7.12
CA ILE A 47 3.81 7.69 6.27
C ILE A 47 4.73 8.91 6.38
N GLU A 48 5.10 9.29 7.60
CA GLU A 48 5.96 10.44 7.88
C GLU A 48 7.37 10.25 7.28
N ASP A 49 7.86 9.01 7.29
CA ASP A 49 9.13 8.62 6.66
C ASP A 49 9.04 8.52 5.12
N GLY A 50 7.86 8.69 4.54
CA GLY A 50 7.62 8.53 3.09
C GLY A 50 7.79 7.09 2.61
N ARG A 51 7.40 6.13 3.46
CA ARG A 51 7.48 4.67 3.26
C ARG A 51 6.08 4.01 3.25
N PRO A 52 5.10 4.54 2.50
CA PRO A 52 3.72 4.04 2.53
C PRO A 52 3.58 2.61 1.99
N GLU A 53 4.56 2.09 1.25
CA GLU A 53 4.59 0.71 0.79
C GLU A 53 4.62 -0.29 1.95
N ARG A 54 5.09 0.15 3.12
CA ARG A 54 5.15 -0.63 4.35
C ARG A 54 3.79 -0.75 5.03
N LEU A 55 2.80 0.07 4.68
CA LEU A 55 1.47 0.04 5.32
C LEU A 55 0.76 -1.30 5.12
N THR A 56 0.95 -1.94 3.98
CA THR A 56 0.40 -3.27 3.73
C THR A 56 0.98 -4.31 4.68
N GLU A 57 2.15 -4.03 5.28
CA GLU A 57 2.75 -4.92 6.28
C GLU A 57 1.94 -5.03 7.55
N LEU A 58 1.12 -4.01 7.81
CA LEU A 58 0.24 -3.91 8.96
C LEU A 58 -1.17 -4.38 8.65
N ILE A 59 -1.41 -4.95 7.47
CA ILE A 59 -2.69 -5.53 7.08
C ILE A 59 -2.58 -7.05 7.16
N TYR A 60 -3.43 -7.65 7.99
CA TYR A 60 -3.61 -9.08 8.08
C TYR A 60 -4.86 -9.52 7.33
N LEU A 61 -4.68 -10.50 6.44
CA LEU A 61 -5.74 -11.24 5.78
C LEU A 61 -5.60 -12.69 6.21
N GLU A 62 -6.58 -13.22 6.93
CA GLU A 62 -6.57 -14.60 7.37
C GLU A 62 -6.68 -15.54 6.15
N PRO A 63 -5.66 -16.36 5.85
CA PRO A 63 -5.75 -17.33 4.78
C PRO A 63 -6.55 -18.56 5.22
N ARG A 64 -7.27 -19.17 4.29
CA ARG A 64 -7.82 -20.53 4.48
C ARG A 64 -6.68 -21.54 4.39
N ASP A 65 -6.87 -22.67 5.06
CA ASP A 65 -5.95 -23.81 4.99
C ASP A 65 -6.16 -24.60 3.68
N ILE A 66 -5.70 -24.01 2.58
CA ILE A 66 -5.82 -24.54 1.23
C ILE A 66 -4.43 -24.54 0.57
N GLU A 67 -4.09 -25.67 -0.02
CA GLU A 67 -2.96 -25.86 -0.93
C GLU A 67 -3.52 -26.17 -2.33
N PHE A 68 -3.07 -25.43 -3.33
CA PHE A 68 -3.45 -25.63 -4.73
C PHE A 68 -2.64 -26.76 -5.38
N GLU A 69 -3.04 -27.21 -6.57
CA GLU A 69 -2.41 -28.34 -7.27
C GLU A 69 -0.91 -28.16 -7.55
N ASP A 70 -0.43 -26.91 -7.63
CA ASP A 70 0.97 -26.56 -7.85
C ASP A 70 1.80 -26.46 -6.55
N GLY A 71 1.19 -26.76 -5.39
CA GLY A 71 1.81 -26.69 -4.06
C GLY A 71 1.84 -25.27 -3.47
N VAL A 72 1.24 -24.28 -4.15
CA VAL A 72 1.10 -22.92 -3.61
C VAL A 72 -0.06 -22.90 -2.60
N THR A 73 0.15 -22.29 -1.44
CA THR A 73 -0.92 -22.10 -0.45
C THR A 73 -1.65 -20.78 -0.66
N GLU A 74 -2.89 -20.67 -0.20
CA GLU A 74 -3.62 -19.40 -0.24
C GLU A 74 -2.84 -18.29 0.51
N ALA A 75 -2.19 -18.62 1.62
CA ALA A 75 -1.32 -17.70 2.35
C ALA A 75 -0.21 -17.12 1.46
N SER A 76 0.43 -17.97 0.63
CA SER A 76 1.45 -17.53 -0.32
C SER A 76 0.86 -16.66 -1.43
N ALA A 77 -0.32 -17.01 -1.97
CA ALA A 77 -0.99 -16.22 -3.01
C ALA A 77 -1.40 -14.83 -2.51
N ILE A 78 -1.93 -14.75 -1.28
CA ILE A 78 -2.22 -13.48 -0.60
C ILE A 78 -0.93 -12.66 -0.42
N GLY A 79 0.18 -13.30 -0.04
CA GLY A 79 1.49 -12.66 0.09
C GLY A 79 2.00 -12.04 -1.22
N GLU A 80 1.82 -12.73 -2.35
CA GLU A 80 2.17 -12.22 -3.68
C GLU A 80 1.35 -10.96 -4.02
N VAL A 81 0.02 -11.03 -3.84
CA VAL A 81 -0.88 -9.89 -4.06
C VAL A 81 -0.54 -8.71 -3.15
N ARG A 82 -0.28 -8.99 -1.85
CA ARG A 82 0.13 -7.97 -0.88
C ARG A 82 1.42 -7.27 -1.32
N THR A 83 2.41 -8.04 -1.77
CA THR A 83 3.69 -7.48 -2.27
C THR A 83 3.46 -6.57 -3.46
N LYS A 84 2.65 -6.99 -4.44
CA LYS A 84 2.32 -6.17 -5.60
C LYS A 84 1.53 -4.91 -5.22
N LEU A 85 0.64 -5.00 -4.24
CA LEU A 85 -0.07 -3.84 -3.72
C LEU A 85 0.91 -2.85 -3.06
N SER A 86 1.89 -3.32 -2.30
CA SER A 86 2.94 -2.47 -1.72
C SER A 86 3.68 -1.69 -2.79
N ASP A 87 4.13 -2.36 -3.85
CA ASP A 87 4.87 -1.74 -4.95
C ASP A 87 4.05 -0.64 -5.64
N MET A 88 2.76 -0.91 -5.90
CA MET A 88 1.85 0.08 -6.48
C MET A 88 1.61 1.28 -5.56
N ILE A 89 1.44 1.06 -4.25
CA ILE A 89 1.31 2.15 -3.26
C ILE A 89 2.59 3.00 -3.24
N ALA A 90 3.76 2.36 -3.24
CA ALA A 90 5.06 3.05 -3.32
C ALA A 90 5.13 3.95 -4.55
N GLN A 91 4.69 3.43 -5.70
CA GLN A 91 4.69 4.15 -6.96
C GLN A 91 3.71 5.33 -6.95
N LEU A 92 2.47 5.09 -6.53
CA LEU A 92 1.43 6.12 -6.42
C LEU A 92 1.90 7.27 -5.54
N TRP A 93 2.52 6.95 -4.40
CA TRP A 93 3.11 7.96 -3.53
C TRP A 93 4.19 8.77 -4.22
N ARG A 94 5.14 8.11 -4.87
CA ARG A 94 6.24 8.78 -5.56
C ARG A 94 5.71 9.73 -6.64
N VAL A 95 4.70 9.30 -7.39
CA VAL A 95 4.02 10.12 -8.40
C VAL A 95 3.31 11.30 -7.74
N ALA A 96 2.60 11.10 -6.63
CA ALA A 96 1.93 12.18 -5.90
C ALA A 96 2.94 13.24 -5.42
N VAL A 97 4.08 12.83 -4.85
CA VAL A 97 5.15 13.76 -4.43
C VAL A 97 5.74 14.52 -5.62
N LYS A 98 5.97 13.86 -6.76
CA LYS A 98 6.45 14.50 -8.00
C LYS A 98 5.47 15.56 -8.48
N LEU A 99 4.17 15.23 -8.55
CA LEU A 99 3.12 16.15 -8.98
C LEU A 99 2.97 17.35 -8.02
N GLN A 100 3.02 17.11 -6.70
CA GLN A 100 3.01 18.19 -5.71
C GLN A 100 4.21 19.14 -5.87
N THR A 101 5.39 18.57 -6.20
CA THR A 101 6.62 19.34 -6.42
C THR A 101 6.58 20.14 -7.73
N GLN A 102 6.02 19.57 -8.80
CA GLN A 102 5.93 20.21 -10.11
C GLN A 102 4.82 21.27 -10.18
N PHE A 103 3.68 21.05 -9.50
CA PHE A 103 2.50 21.91 -9.55
C PHE A 103 2.06 22.41 -8.16
N PRO A 104 2.95 23.02 -7.35
CA PRO A 104 2.64 23.34 -5.95
C PRO A 104 1.47 24.32 -5.79
N ASN A 105 1.23 25.17 -6.80
CA ASN A 105 0.14 26.15 -6.77
C ASN A 105 -1.22 25.57 -7.19
N ASP A 106 -1.24 24.38 -7.80
CA ASP A 106 -2.47 23.74 -8.29
C ASP A 106 -3.02 22.72 -7.30
N VAL A 107 -2.20 22.24 -6.35
CA VAL A 107 -2.55 21.20 -5.37
C VAL A 107 -3.79 21.59 -4.56
N ASP A 108 -3.82 22.80 -4.02
CA ASP A 108 -4.95 23.27 -3.21
C ASP A 108 -6.24 23.37 -4.04
N SER A 109 -6.12 23.82 -5.30
CA SER A 109 -7.26 23.97 -6.22
C SER A 109 -7.82 22.61 -6.66
N GLU A 110 -6.97 21.63 -6.94
CA GLU A 110 -7.40 20.29 -7.31
C GLU A 110 -7.89 19.49 -6.09
N ALA A 111 -7.29 19.68 -4.92
CA ALA A 111 -7.78 19.13 -3.65
C ALA A 111 -9.20 19.63 -3.34
N GLU A 112 -9.45 20.93 -3.58
CA GLU A 112 -10.80 21.51 -3.52
C GLU A 112 -11.72 20.90 -4.58
N GLY A 113 -11.23 20.70 -5.81
CA GLY A 113 -11.97 20.06 -6.90
C GLY A 113 -12.40 18.62 -6.59
N VAL A 114 -11.51 17.82 -5.98
CA VAL A 114 -11.80 16.47 -5.48
C VAL A 114 -12.82 16.53 -4.35
N ARG A 115 -12.66 17.45 -3.39
CA ARG A 115 -13.64 17.68 -2.32
C ARG A 115 -15.00 18.11 -2.85
N ILE A 116 -15.10 18.94 -3.89
CA ILE A 116 -16.37 19.35 -4.48
C ILE A 116 -17.01 18.20 -5.27
N ARG A 117 -16.21 17.40 -5.99
CA ARG A 117 -16.71 16.28 -6.81
C ARG A 117 -17.22 15.11 -5.96
N PHE A 118 -16.59 14.83 -4.82
CA PHE A 118 -16.94 13.73 -3.93
C PHE A 118 -17.61 14.18 -2.61
N GLY A 119 -17.69 15.49 -2.35
CA GLY A 119 -18.26 16.08 -1.14
C GLY A 119 -19.77 16.12 -1.18
N GLY A 120 -20.38 15.04 -0.66
CA GLY A 120 -21.72 15.07 -0.10
C GLY A 120 -21.67 14.96 1.43
N ASP A 121 -22.79 15.13 2.10
CA ASP A 121 -22.88 14.94 3.56
C ASP A 121 -22.52 13.49 3.95
N GLY A 122 -21.77 13.32 5.05
CA GLY A 122 -21.41 12.00 5.59
C GLY A 122 -20.15 11.39 4.97
N PHE A 123 -20.26 10.16 4.44
CA PHE A 123 -19.13 9.37 3.94
C PHE A 123 -18.39 10.02 2.76
N GLY A 124 -19.10 10.79 1.91
CA GLY A 124 -18.50 11.50 0.78
C GLY A 124 -17.49 12.58 1.18
N ASP A 125 -17.83 13.42 2.17
CA ASP A 125 -16.91 14.41 2.74
C ASP A 125 -15.69 13.77 3.41
N TRP A 126 -15.88 12.69 4.18
CA TRP A 126 -14.77 11.94 4.79
C TRP A 126 -13.82 11.35 3.72
N PHE A 127 -14.38 10.73 2.68
CA PHE A 127 -13.60 10.15 1.59
C PHE A 127 -12.88 11.21 0.75
N GLY A 128 -13.54 12.34 0.46
CA GLY A 128 -12.94 13.48 -0.22
C GLY A 128 -11.78 14.09 0.57
N ARG A 129 -11.87 14.17 1.90
CA ARG A 129 -10.78 14.61 2.78
C ARG A 129 -9.59 13.67 2.74
N ILE A 130 -9.83 12.35 2.86
CA ILE A 130 -8.76 11.33 2.77
C ILE A 130 -8.05 11.41 1.43
N LEU A 131 -8.77 11.55 0.32
CA LEU A 131 -8.13 11.65 -1.00
C LEU A 131 -7.36 12.96 -1.18
N SER A 132 -7.87 14.06 -0.61
CA SER A 132 -7.26 15.38 -0.76
C SER A 132 -6.02 15.57 0.12
N ASP A 133 -5.97 14.94 1.29
CA ASP A 133 -4.86 15.03 2.23
C ASP A 133 -4.92 13.86 3.23
N PRO A 134 -4.52 12.64 2.82
CA PRO A 134 -4.61 11.45 3.66
C PRO A 134 -3.76 11.59 4.92
N PHE A 135 -2.66 12.34 4.85
CA PHE A 135 -1.69 12.48 5.94
C PHE A 135 -2.16 13.45 7.01
N ARG A 136 -2.85 14.53 6.63
CA ARG A 136 -3.51 15.38 7.60
C ARG A 136 -4.68 14.68 8.24
N VAL A 137 -5.47 13.91 7.50
CA VAL A 137 -6.55 13.11 8.12
C VAL A 137 -5.99 12.12 9.15
N LEU A 138 -4.90 11.42 8.84
CA LEU A 138 -4.31 10.46 9.78
C LEU A 138 -3.66 11.14 10.99
N ARG A 139 -2.96 12.26 10.80
CA ARG A 139 -2.39 13.04 11.93
C ARG A 139 -3.47 13.67 12.80
N ASP A 140 -4.49 14.29 12.20
CA ASP A 140 -5.59 14.95 12.92
C ASP A 140 -6.48 13.93 13.66
N GLN A 141 -6.47 12.66 13.25
CA GLN A 141 -7.26 11.59 13.87
C GLN A 141 -6.47 10.71 14.85
N LYS A 142 -5.15 10.92 15.02
CA LYS A 142 -4.31 10.13 15.93
C LYS A 142 -4.91 10.03 17.33
N ASP A 143 -5.33 11.15 17.90
CA ASP A 143 -5.84 11.21 19.27
C ASP A 143 -7.28 10.67 19.41
N ARG A 144 -7.95 10.45 18.27
CA ARG A 144 -9.33 9.96 18.21
C ARG A 144 -9.40 8.46 18.03
N ILE A 145 -8.34 7.85 17.49
CA ILE A 145 -8.22 6.41 17.32
C ILE A 145 -7.48 5.84 18.53
N ILE A 146 -8.17 5.04 19.34
CA ILE A 146 -7.61 4.34 20.49
C ILE A 146 -7.67 2.85 20.21
N VAL A 147 -6.62 2.11 20.56
CA VAL A 147 -6.66 0.65 20.49
C VAL A 147 -6.60 0.06 21.89
N GLU A 148 -7.62 -0.72 22.20
CA GLU A 148 -7.73 -1.44 23.46
C GLU A 148 -7.34 -2.90 23.25
N ASP A 149 -6.24 -3.31 23.88
CA ASP A 149 -5.80 -4.71 23.93
C ASP A 149 -6.79 -5.54 24.76
N MET A 150 -7.30 -6.63 24.18
CA MET A 150 -8.23 -7.55 24.84
C MET A 150 -7.52 -8.65 25.64
N TYR A 151 -6.18 -8.68 25.60
CA TYR A 151 -5.29 -9.64 26.28
C TYR A 151 -5.49 -11.10 25.88
N ASP A 152 -6.09 -11.33 24.71
CA ASP A 152 -6.31 -12.65 24.11
C ASP A 152 -5.65 -12.78 22.73
N GLY A 153 -4.73 -11.86 22.40
CA GLY A 153 -4.12 -11.75 21.08
C GLY A 153 -4.97 -10.95 20.08
N THR A 154 -6.05 -10.32 20.54
CA THR A 154 -6.86 -9.38 19.75
C THR A 154 -6.92 -8.00 20.40
N ALA A 155 -7.22 -6.99 19.61
CA ALA A 155 -7.45 -5.64 20.11
C ALA A 155 -8.57 -4.93 19.35
N ALA A 156 -9.37 -4.15 20.06
CA ALA A 156 -10.46 -3.38 19.49
C ALA A 156 -9.96 -2.01 19.03
N VAL A 157 -10.31 -1.61 17.81
CA VAL A 157 -10.05 -0.26 17.29
C VAL A 157 -11.25 0.62 17.60
N LEU A 158 -11.04 1.66 18.39
CA LEU A 158 -12.07 2.62 18.81
C LEU A 158 -11.81 3.97 18.14
N PHE A 159 -12.88 4.63 17.69
CA PHE A 159 -12.88 6.00 17.21
C PHE A 159 -13.81 6.83 18.07
N ASP A 160 -13.29 7.86 18.73
CA ASP A 160 -14.01 8.67 19.73
C ASP A 160 -14.69 7.81 20.83
N GLY A 161 -14.07 6.67 21.18
CA GLY A 161 -14.60 5.72 22.16
C GLY A 161 -15.66 4.74 21.63
N GLU A 162 -16.00 4.79 20.34
CA GLU A 162 -16.92 3.85 19.69
C GLU A 162 -16.17 2.85 18.79
N PRO A 163 -16.55 1.57 18.74
CA PRO A 163 -15.91 0.60 17.84
C PRO A 163 -15.99 0.99 16.36
N VAL A 164 -14.84 1.00 15.69
CA VAL A 164 -14.75 1.28 14.25
C VAL A 164 -15.45 0.17 13.45
N LEU A 165 -16.22 0.57 12.43
CA LEU A 165 -17.02 -0.34 11.60
C LEU A 165 -17.93 -1.29 12.41
N GLY A 166 -18.50 -0.79 13.52
CA GLY A 166 -19.36 -1.60 14.40
C GLY A 166 -18.61 -2.74 15.10
N GLY A 167 -17.29 -2.63 15.24
CA GLY A 167 -16.43 -3.66 15.83
C GLY A 167 -15.90 -4.69 14.85
N LEU A 168 -16.13 -4.51 13.54
CA LEU A 168 -15.58 -5.39 12.51
C LEU A 168 -14.09 -5.15 12.24
N LEU A 169 -13.59 -3.95 12.53
CA LEU A 169 -12.17 -3.67 12.43
C LEU A 169 -11.50 -4.00 13.77
N ALA A 170 -10.62 -4.99 13.74
CA ALA A 170 -9.85 -5.42 14.90
C ALA A 170 -8.37 -5.50 14.54
N MET A 171 -7.52 -5.56 15.56
CA MET A 171 -6.12 -5.94 15.40
C MET A 171 -5.89 -7.31 15.98
N VAL A 172 -4.94 -8.04 15.40
CA VAL A 172 -4.53 -9.37 15.84
C VAL A 172 -3.02 -9.40 16.01
N GLU A 173 -2.57 -10.13 17.02
CA GLU A 173 -1.16 -10.43 17.21
C GLU A 173 -0.74 -11.54 16.25
N THR A 174 0.29 -11.28 15.43
CA THR A 174 0.86 -12.27 14.51
C THR A 174 2.36 -12.45 14.79
N PRO A 175 3.02 -13.47 14.21
CA PRO A 175 4.48 -13.63 14.36
C PRO A 175 5.31 -12.42 13.89
N ASP A 176 4.74 -11.58 13.02
CA ASP A 176 5.37 -10.36 12.49
C ASP A 176 5.00 -9.10 13.29
N GLY A 177 4.26 -9.27 14.40
CA GLY A 177 3.75 -8.21 15.27
C GLY A 177 2.26 -7.95 15.11
N TRP A 178 1.77 -6.87 15.70
CA TRP A 178 0.36 -6.51 15.64
C TRP A 178 -0.03 -5.95 14.27
N GLN A 179 -1.12 -6.48 13.71
CA GLN A 179 -1.64 -6.12 12.39
C GLN A 179 -3.14 -5.86 12.45
N VAL A 180 -3.64 -4.98 11.60
CA VAL A 180 -5.07 -4.73 11.38
C VAL A 180 -5.64 -5.91 10.60
N ALA A 181 -6.55 -6.66 11.22
CA ALA A 181 -7.26 -7.76 10.57
C ALA A 181 -8.43 -7.21 9.74
N LEU A 182 -8.42 -7.51 8.44
CA LEU A 182 -9.58 -7.23 7.60
C LEU A 182 -10.57 -8.41 7.70
N PRO A 183 -11.89 -8.13 7.79
CA PRO A 183 -12.92 -9.16 7.92
C PRO A 183 -13.21 -9.84 6.56
N VAL A 184 -12.21 -10.51 5.98
CA VAL A 184 -12.30 -11.16 4.67
C VAL A 184 -13.09 -12.46 4.69
N GLN A 185 -13.41 -13.00 5.86
CA GLN A 185 -14.14 -14.27 5.99
C GLN A 185 -15.51 -14.20 5.28
N TYR A 186 -16.17 -13.04 5.30
CA TYR A 186 -17.40 -12.82 4.54
C TYR A 186 -17.16 -12.89 3.03
N ALA A 187 -16.08 -12.28 2.55
CA ALA A 187 -15.71 -12.32 1.14
C ALA A 187 -15.32 -13.74 0.71
N GLN A 188 -14.57 -14.48 1.54
CA GLN A 188 -14.12 -15.85 1.29
C GLN A 188 -15.25 -16.85 1.04
N THR A 189 -16.42 -16.62 1.64
CA THR A 189 -17.62 -17.44 1.40
C THR A 189 -18.38 -17.06 0.13
N SER A 190 -18.00 -15.96 -0.51
CA SER A 190 -18.64 -15.48 -1.72
C SER A 190 -17.94 -16.02 -2.97
N GLN A 191 -18.70 -16.12 -4.07
CA GLN A 191 -18.17 -16.41 -5.40
C GLN A 191 -17.16 -15.37 -5.91
N TYR A 192 -17.04 -14.22 -5.24
CA TYR A 192 -16.14 -13.14 -5.64
C TYR A 192 -14.72 -13.31 -5.07
N TRP A 193 -14.53 -14.22 -4.11
CA TRP A 193 -13.21 -14.52 -3.57
C TRP A 193 -12.54 -15.62 -4.40
N PRO A 194 -11.26 -15.48 -4.75
CA PRO A 194 -10.56 -16.49 -5.53
C PRO A 194 -10.57 -17.86 -4.86
N GLN A 195 -11.09 -18.86 -5.55
CA GLN A 195 -11.17 -20.25 -5.09
C GLN A 195 -10.01 -21.10 -5.63
N THR A 196 -9.47 -20.73 -6.80
CA THR A 196 -8.43 -21.51 -7.49
C THR A 196 -7.13 -20.75 -7.70
N ARG A 197 -6.04 -21.49 -7.95
CA ARG A 197 -4.75 -20.89 -8.34
C ARG A 197 -4.86 -20.02 -9.58
N TYR A 198 -5.70 -20.44 -10.53
CA TYR A 198 -5.96 -19.72 -11.76
C TYR A 198 -6.59 -18.36 -11.48
N GLU A 199 -7.63 -18.29 -10.66
CA GLU A 199 -8.27 -17.02 -10.29
C GLU A 199 -7.30 -16.07 -9.57
N TRP A 200 -6.46 -16.59 -8.66
CA TRP A 200 -5.39 -15.79 -8.05
C TRP A 200 -4.40 -15.24 -9.10
N SER A 201 -4.09 -16.01 -10.14
CA SER A 201 -3.23 -15.58 -11.25
C SER A 201 -3.86 -14.50 -12.13
N VAL A 202 -5.20 -14.53 -12.26
CA VAL A 202 -5.95 -13.48 -12.97
C VAL A 202 -5.85 -12.16 -12.20
N ILE A 203 -6.06 -12.17 -10.87
CA ILE A 203 -5.86 -10.98 -10.04
C ILE A 203 -4.44 -10.45 -10.17
N ALA A 204 -3.43 -11.33 -10.06
CA ALA A 204 -2.05 -10.91 -10.22
C ALA A 204 -1.80 -10.27 -11.60
N SER A 205 -2.39 -10.82 -12.67
CA SER A 205 -2.29 -10.28 -14.04
C SER A 205 -2.98 -8.92 -14.17
N MET A 206 -4.14 -8.72 -13.53
CA MET A 206 -4.82 -7.42 -13.46
C MET A 206 -3.95 -6.38 -12.77
N MET A 207 -3.29 -6.75 -11.67
CA MET A 207 -2.36 -5.86 -10.96
C MET A 207 -1.16 -5.49 -11.83
N VAL A 208 -0.60 -6.44 -12.60
CA VAL A 208 0.49 -6.16 -13.55
C VAL A 208 0.05 -5.18 -14.64
N ALA A 209 -1.19 -5.31 -15.14
CA ALA A 209 -1.72 -4.34 -16.11
C ALA A 209 -1.82 -2.92 -15.51
N ILE A 210 -2.27 -2.81 -14.26
CA ILE A 210 -2.31 -1.54 -13.52
C ILE A 210 -0.89 -1.01 -13.31
N GLU A 211 0.05 -1.84 -12.87
CA GLU A 211 1.47 -1.48 -12.67
C GLU A 211 2.08 -0.90 -13.95
N ASN A 212 1.85 -1.53 -15.10
CA ASN A 212 2.31 -1.01 -16.39
C ASN A 212 1.70 0.34 -16.74
N SER A 213 0.40 0.51 -16.48
CA SER A 213 -0.28 1.78 -16.68
C SER A 213 0.26 2.89 -15.75
N LEU A 214 0.58 2.55 -14.50
CA LEU A 214 1.17 3.48 -13.54
C LEU A 214 2.60 3.84 -13.93
N ASN A 215 3.39 2.89 -14.44
CA ASN A 215 4.72 3.13 -15.00
C ASN A 215 4.67 4.10 -16.18
N ASP A 216 3.71 3.94 -17.09
CA ASP A 216 3.52 4.86 -18.20
C ASP A 216 3.14 6.27 -17.72
N PHE A 217 2.23 6.36 -16.75
CA PHE A 217 1.83 7.65 -16.16
C PHE A 217 3.00 8.34 -15.44
N GLU A 218 3.75 7.61 -14.62
CA GLU A 218 4.93 8.13 -13.94
C GLU A 218 5.96 8.66 -14.93
N ARG A 219 6.16 7.96 -16.05
CA ARG A 219 7.05 8.40 -17.13
C ARG A 219 6.55 9.69 -17.80
N GLU A 220 5.24 9.82 -18.04
CA GLU A 220 4.64 11.06 -18.56
C GLU A 220 4.87 12.25 -17.61
N VAL A 221 4.77 12.02 -16.28
CA VAL A 221 5.10 13.03 -15.25
C VAL A 221 6.58 13.40 -15.28
N ASP A 222 7.48 12.41 -15.38
CA ASP A 222 8.93 12.63 -15.40
C ASP A 222 9.39 13.38 -16.67
N GLN A 223 8.68 13.20 -17.78
CA GLN A 223 8.94 13.89 -19.05
C GLN A 223 8.38 15.31 -19.09
N GLY A 224 7.55 15.69 -18.10
CA GLY A 224 6.91 17.01 -18.06
C GLY A 224 5.82 17.18 -19.13
N GLU A 225 5.14 16.10 -19.50
CA GLU A 225 4.07 16.10 -20.51
C GLU A 225 2.83 16.89 -20.05
N PHE A 226 2.68 17.09 -18.74
CA PHE A 226 1.58 17.84 -18.14
C PHE A 226 1.94 19.31 -17.92
N ARG A 227 1.02 20.21 -18.28
CA ARG A 227 1.19 21.66 -18.08
C ARG A 227 0.70 22.15 -16.72
N ASN A 228 -0.21 21.39 -16.12
CA ASN A 228 -0.83 21.68 -14.84
C ASN A 228 -1.37 20.38 -14.22
N LEU A 229 -1.73 20.46 -12.94
CA LEU A 229 -2.23 19.29 -12.20
C LEU A 229 -3.56 18.77 -12.77
N SER A 230 -4.41 19.64 -13.31
CA SER A 230 -5.71 19.25 -13.90
C SER A 230 -5.57 18.27 -15.07
N GLN A 231 -4.61 18.50 -15.96
CA GLN A 231 -4.31 17.60 -17.08
C GLN A 231 -3.78 16.25 -16.59
N ALA A 232 -2.94 16.25 -15.55
CA ALA A 232 -2.43 15.03 -14.94
C ALA A 232 -3.58 14.24 -14.27
N SER A 233 -4.47 14.92 -13.54
CA SER A 233 -5.68 14.36 -12.92
C SER A 233 -6.64 13.77 -13.96
N GLU A 234 -6.86 14.44 -15.09
CA GLU A 234 -7.70 13.91 -16.17
C GLU A 234 -7.10 12.64 -16.79
N ARG A 235 -5.78 12.63 -16.99
CA ARG A 235 -5.05 11.47 -17.50
C ARG A 235 -5.12 10.28 -16.54
N ALA A 236 -4.91 10.52 -15.24
CA ALA A 236 -5.06 9.50 -14.21
C ALA A 236 -6.51 8.97 -14.13
N GLY A 237 -7.49 9.86 -14.18
CA GLY A 237 -8.91 9.48 -14.21
C GLY A 237 -9.27 8.60 -15.41
N ARG A 238 -8.68 8.88 -16.58
CA ARG A 238 -8.85 8.04 -17.78
C ARG A 238 -8.26 6.65 -17.60
N LEU A 239 -7.08 6.53 -16.98
CA LEU A 239 -6.46 5.24 -16.67
C LEU A 239 -7.32 4.40 -15.73
N LEU A 240 -7.85 5.02 -14.66
CA LEU A 240 -8.76 4.35 -13.74
C LEU A 240 -10.05 3.92 -14.45
N GLY A 241 -10.63 4.78 -15.28
CA GLY A 241 -11.83 4.47 -16.07
C GLY A 241 -11.62 3.31 -17.04
N GLU A 242 -10.51 3.32 -17.78
CA GLU A 242 -10.12 2.23 -18.70
C GLU A 242 -9.86 0.92 -17.95
N SER A 243 -9.18 0.99 -16.80
CA SER A 243 -8.93 -0.17 -15.93
C SER A 243 -10.23 -0.80 -15.44
N VAL A 244 -11.16 -0.02 -14.91
CA VAL A 244 -12.46 -0.53 -14.42
C VAL A 244 -13.25 -1.24 -15.52
N VAL A 245 -13.22 -0.73 -16.76
CA VAL A 245 -13.88 -1.39 -17.90
C VAL A 245 -13.23 -2.74 -18.21
N VAL A 246 -11.89 -2.80 -18.26
CA VAL A 246 -11.16 -4.07 -18.48
C VAL A 246 -11.44 -5.07 -17.36
N GLN A 247 -11.42 -4.62 -16.10
CA GLN A 247 -11.75 -5.44 -14.94
C GLN A 247 -13.19 -5.98 -15.03
N SER A 248 -14.14 -5.16 -15.45
CA SER A 248 -15.54 -5.57 -15.64
C SER A 248 -15.70 -6.63 -16.73
N VAL A 249 -14.91 -6.53 -17.81
CA VAL A 249 -14.93 -7.51 -18.91
C VAL A 249 -14.28 -8.83 -18.50
N ILE A 250 -13.10 -8.79 -17.86
CA ILE A 250 -12.42 -10.00 -17.34
C ILE A 250 -13.32 -10.69 -16.32
N TYR A 251 -13.94 -9.90 -15.43
CA TYR A 251 -14.86 -10.41 -14.43
C TYR A 251 -16.11 -11.07 -15.06
N ALA A 252 -16.69 -10.44 -16.09
CA ALA A 252 -17.81 -11.03 -16.83
C ALA A 252 -17.42 -12.33 -17.55
N MET A 253 -16.21 -12.40 -18.11
CA MET A 253 -15.69 -13.61 -18.77
C MET A 253 -15.45 -14.76 -17.78
N MET A 254 -14.97 -14.46 -16.58
CA MET A 254 -14.85 -15.47 -15.52
C MET A 254 -16.20 -16.03 -15.08
N LYS A 255 -17.26 -15.23 -15.15
CA LYS A 255 -18.60 -15.66 -14.73
C LYS A 255 -19.29 -16.56 -15.78
N ASP A 256 -19.08 -16.30 -17.07
CA ASP A 256 -19.75 -17.05 -18.14
C ASP A 256 -19.27 -18.52 -18.21
N ASP A 257 -18.04 -18.83 -17.80
CA ASP A 257 -17.51 -20.22 -17.88
C ASP A 257 -18.07 -21.16 -16.79
N ASP A 258 -18.67 -20.65 -15.70
CA ASP A 258 -19.26 -21.46 -14.61
C ASP A 258 -20.77 -21.76 -14.81
N ASP A 259 -21.49 -20.97 -15.61
CA ASP A 259 -22.94 -21.10 -15.80
C ASP A 259 -23.31 -22.16 -16.88
N ASP A 260 -22.34 -22.71 -17.61
CA ASP A 260 -22.55 -23.69 -18.70
C ASP A 260 -22.51 -25.17 -18.26
N GLU A 261 -22.14 -25.49 -17.01
CA GLU A 261 -22.15 -26.88 -16.51
C GLU A 261 -23.49 -27.31 -15.86
N ASP A 262 -24.41 -26.38 -15.55
CA ASP A 262 -25.65 -26.68 -14.80
C ASP A 262 -26.94 -26.64 -15.67
N SER A 263 -26.80 -26.60 -17.00
CA SER A 263 -27.94 -26.63 -17.94
C SER A 263 -28.08 -27.93 -18.77
N GLY A 264 -27.37 -28.99 -18.36
CA GLY A 264 -27.43 -30.32 -18.95
C GLY A 264 -28.28 -31.34 -18.19
N GLU A 265 -29.59 -31.11 -18.03
CA GLU A 265 -30.60 -32.16 -17.77
C GLU A 265 -31.68 -32.21 -18.86
#